data_AF-A0AAX7TYN4-F1
#
_entry.id   AF-A0AAX7TYN4-F1
#
_cell.length_a   1.000
_cell.length_b   1.000
_cell.length_c   1.000
_cell.angle_alpha   90.00
_cell.angle_beta   90.00
_cell.angle_gamma   90.00
#
_symmetry.space_group_name_H-M   'P 1'
#
loop_
_entity.id
_entity.type
_entity.pdbx_description
1 polymer ?
#
loop_
_entity_poly.entity_id
_entity_poly.type
_entity_poly.pdbx_seq_one_letter_code
_entity_poly.pdbx_strand_id
1 'polypeptide(L)'
;DNIVGVLQAHFAPKPLVIAERFRFHKRNQGEEETVAQYVAVLKRLSEHCEFGAYLEDALRDRFVCGLKCETVQKRLLTEKDLTFRKAVDYAVSAETATREVQQLSGSLKVNAVLSQRGEKCRRCGKMNHTD
;
A
#
# COMPACT_ATOMS: atom_id res chain seq x y z
N ASP A 1 -18.27 43.08 18.84
CA ASP A 1 -17.78 41.71 18.55
C ASP A 1 -16.43 41.68 17.86
N ASN A 2 -15.32 41.79 18.61
CA ASN A 2 -13.97 41.65 18.04
C ASN A 2 -12.97 40.94 19.00
N ILE A 3 -13.41 40.48 20.17
CA ILE A 3 -12.53 39.83 21.14
C ILE A 3 -12.23 38.38 20.72
N VAL A 4 -13.22 37.67 20.18
CA VAL A 4 -13.04 36.28 19.71
C VAL A 4 -12.07 36.19 18.54
N GLY A 5 -12.16 37.12 17.57
CA GLY A 5 -11.26 37.15 16.41
C GLY A 5 -9.81 37.50 16.76
N VAL A 6 -9.61 38.47 17.68
CA VAL A 6 -8.27 38.85 18.18
C VAL A 6 -7.65 37.71 18.99
N LEU A 7 -8.42 37.04 19.85
CA LEU A 7 -7.94 35.87 20.59
C LEU A 7 -7.58 34.72 19.64
N GLN A 8 -8.42 34.39 18.65
CA GLN A 8 -8.09 33.32 17.69
C GLN A 8 -6.81 33.64 16.89
N ALA A 9 -6.61 34.88 16.46
CA ALA A 9 -5.37 35.27 15.77
C ALA A 9 -4.12 35.20 16.68
N HIS A 10 -4.27 35.47 17.97
CA HIS A 10 -3.18 35.38 18.95
C HIS A 10 -2.87 33.95 19.42
N PHE A 11 -3.89 33.09 19.53
CA PHE A 11 -3.79 31.75 20.10
C PHE A 11 -3.72 30.62 19.06
N ALA A 12 -4.12 30.88 17.80
CA ALA A 12 -4.00 29.96 16.68
C ALA A 12 -3.34 30.68 15.49
N PRO A 13 -2.01 30.91 15.53
CA PRO A 13 -1.32 31.47 14.38
C PRO A 13 -1.60 30.61 13.15
N LYS A 14 -1.86 31.28 12.01
CA LYS A 14 -2.07 30.60 10.73
C LYS A 14 -0.96 29.55 10.55
N PRO A 15 -1.30 28.28 10.28
CA PRO A 15 -0.30 27.23 10.14
C PRO A 15 0.80 27.67 9.18
N LEU A 16 2.05 27.49 9.59
CA LEU A 16 3.19 27.77 8.73
C LEU A 16 3.14 26.78 7.57
N VAL A 17 2.73 27.24 6.39
CA VAL A 17 2.55 26.40 5.19
C VAL A 17 3.78 25.52 4.92
N ILE A 18 4.98 26.04 5.16
CA ILE A 18 6.23 25.28 5.01
C ILE A 18 6.33 24.11 6.00
N ALA A 19 5.86 24.27 7.24
CA ALA A 19 5.83 23.19 8.22
C ALA A 19 4.77 22.14 7.85
N GLU A 20 3.61 22.56 7.36
CA GLU A 20 2.56 21.62 6.90
C GLU A 20 3.04 20.81 5.69
N ARG A 21 3.60 21.48 4.67
CA ARG A 21 4.20 20.81 3.51
C ARG A 21 5.35 19.89 3.90
N PHE A 22 6.19 20.29 4.86
CA PHE A 22 7.24 19.42 5.37
C PHE A 22 6.67 18.13 5.98
N ARG A 23 5.64 18.23 6.84
CA ARG A 23 4.98 17.05 7.42
C ARG A 23 4.34 16.17 6.36
N PHE A 24 3.64 16.77 5.39
CA PHE A 24 3.06 16.07 4.25
C PHE A 24 4.13 15.30 3.47
N HIS A 25 5.22 15.97 3.06
CA HIS A 25 6.27 15.37 2.24
C HIS A 25 7.14 14.35 3.00
N LYS A 26 7.21 14.41 4.33
CA LYS A 26 7.89 13.40 5.16
C LYS A 26 7.05 12.13 5.40
N ARG A 27 5.77 12.13 5.02
CA ARG A 27 4.87 11.02 5.35
C ARG A 27 4.97 9.85 4.36
N ASN A 28 5.38 8.69 4.89
CA ASN A 28 5.40 7.38 4.19
C ASN A 28 4.45 6.40 4.90
N GLN A 29 3.85 5.46 4.16
CA GLN A 29 2.98 4.41 4.68
C GLN A 29 3.65 3.64 5.82
N GLY A 30 2.95 3.47 6.94
CA GLY A 30 3.45 2.68 8.07
C GLY A 30 3.46 1.18 7.80
N GLU A 31 4.21 0.42 8.60
CA GLU A 31 4.36 -1.04 8.40
C GLU A 31 3.02 -1.80 8.40
N GLU A 32 2.15 -1.47 9.34
CA GLU A 32 0.83 -2.10 9.52
C GLU A 32 -0.32 -1.20 9.03
N GLU A 33 0.01 -0.13 8.30
CA GLU A 33 -0.97 0.81 7.80
C GLU A 33 -1.53 0.34 6.46
N THR A 34 -2.85 0.24 6.37
CA THR A 34 -3.53 -0.06 5.10
C THR A 34 -3.41 1.09 4.11
N VAL A 35 -3.51 0.80 2.81
CA VAL A 35 -3.53 1.82 1.76
C VAL A 35 -4.63 2.88 2.02
N ALA A 36 -5.81 2.45 2.44
CA ALA A 36 -6.93 3.37 2.73
C ALA A 36 -6.64 4.31 3.91
N GLN A 37 -6.03 3.80 4.99
CA GLN A 37 -5.61 4.63 6.13
C GLN A 37 -4.53 5.64 5.72
N TYR A 38 -3.56 5.19 4.93
CA TYR A 38 -2.50 6.06 4.43
C TYR A 38 -3.06 7.22 3.60
N VAL A 39 -3.99 6.93 2.68
CA VAL A 39 -4.70 7.95 1.88
C VAL A 39 -5.46 8.95 2.75
N ALA A 40 -6.16 8.47 3.80
CA ALA A 40 -6.88 9.34 4.72
C ALA A 40 -5.93 10.30 5.45
N VAL A 41 -4.77 9.81 5.90
CA VAL A 41 -3.75 10.64 6.56
C VAL A 41 -3.15 11.67 5.59
N LEU A 42 -2.84 11.29 4.35
CA LEU A 42 -2.32 12.23 3.35
C LEU A 42 -3.32 13.36 3.06
N LYS A 43 -4.60 13.02 2.87
CA LYS A 43 -5.66 14.02 2.67
C LYS A 43 -5.74 14.98 3.84
N ARG A 44 -5.76 14.46 5.08
CA ARG A 44 -5.77 15.30 6.29
C ARG A 44 -4.55 16.23 6.36
N LEU A 45 -3.34 15.73 6.08
CA LEU A 45 -2.12 16.54 6.11
C LEU A 45 -2.09 17.62 5.01
N SER A 46 -2.83 17.43 3.92
CA SER A 46 -2.88 18.38 2.81
C SER A 46 -3.76 19.61 3.08
N GLU A 47 -4.66 19.56 4.07
CA GLU A 47 -5.68 20.60 4.35
C GLU A 47 -5.09 22.00 4.54
N HIS A 48 -3.90 22.09 5.15
CA HIS A 48 -3.23 23.35 5.45
C HIS A 48 -1.97 23.60 4.60
N CYS A 49 -1.77 22.80 3.55
CA CYS A 49 -0.60 22.91 2.67
C CYS A 49 -0.76 23.99 1.58
N GLU A 50 -1.95 24.57 1.42
CA GLU A 50 -2.26 25.56 0.37
C GLU A 50 -1.82 25.08 -1.03
N PHE A 51 -2.10 23.82 -1.39
CA PHE A 51 -1.73 23.29 -2.71
C PHE A 51 -2.58 23.84 -3.86
N GLY A 52 -3.80 24.32 -3.58
CA GLY A 52 -4.70 24.85 -4.60
C GLY A 52 -4.97 23.82 -5.71
N ALA A 53 -4.84 24.25 -6.97
CA ALA A 53 -5.05 23.39 -8.14
C ALA A 53 -4.08 22.18 -8.22
N TYR A 54 -2.94 22.24 -7.53
CA TYR A 54 -1.93 21.17 -7.52
C TYR A 54 -2.21 20.09 -6.46
N LEU A 55 -3.31 20.16 -5.72
CA LEU A 55 -3.62 19.22 -4.63
C LEU A 55 -3.61 17.75 -5.08
N GLU A 56 -4.27 17.44 -6.20
CA GLU A 56 -4.37 16.06 -6.69
C GLU A 56 -3.01 15.50 -7.13
N ASP A 57 -2.17 16.32 -7.76
CA ASP A 57 -0.82 15.94 -8.14
C ASP A 57 0.07 15.76 -6.91
N ALA A 58 0.02 16.68 -5.93
CA ALA A 58 0.76 16.55 -4.68
C ALA A 58 0.40 15.25 -3.92
N LEU A 59 -0.90 14.92 -3.86
CA LEU A 59 -1.40 13.68 -3.27
C LEU A 59 -0.89 12.46 -4.02
N ARG A 60 -1.00 12.45 -5.36
CA ARG A 60 -0.46 11.37 -6.20
C ARG A 60 1.02 11.16 -5.95
N ASP A 61 1.80 12.22 -6.06
CA ASP A 61 3.27 12.15 -6.03
C ASP A 61 3.75 11.66 -4.66
N ARG A 62 3.15 12.19 -3.57
CA ARG A 62 3.48 11.74 -2.21
C ARG A 62 3.00 10.31 -1.93
N PHE A 63 1.80 9.95 -2.39
CA PHE A 63 1.27 8.60 -2.26
C PHE A 63 2.20 7.58 -2.93
N VAL A 64 2.55 7.80 -4.21
CA VAL A 64 3.44 6.90 -4.94
C VAL A 64 4.80 6.79 -4.26
N CYS A 65 5.45 7.92 -3.91
CA CYS A 65 6.76 7.89 -3.27
C CYS A 65 6.75 7.26 -1.86
N GLY A 66 5.63 7.32 -1.14
CA GLY A 66 5.54 6.84 0.24
C GLY A 66 4.88 5.48 0.41
N LEU A 67 4.41 4.84 -0.67
CA LEU A 67 3.89 3.47 -0.63
C LEU A 67 4.94 2.47 -0.13
N LYS A 68 4.54 1.57 0.76
CA LYS A 68 5.40 0.51 1.30
C LYS A 68 5.67 -0.60 0.28
N CYS A 69 4.66 -0.95 -0.53
CA CYS A 69 4.79 -2.05 -1.49
C CYS A 69 5.58 -1.59 -2.72
N GLU A 70 6.88 -1.93 -2.77
CA GLU A 70 7.76 -1.58 -3.89
C GLU A 70 7.26 -2.11 -5.25
N THR A 71 6.67 -3.30 -5.29
CA THR A 71 6.13 -3.87 -6.53
C THR A 71 5.00 -3.02 -7.10
N VAL A 72 4.09 -2.57 -6.23
CA VAL A 72 3.01 -1.65 -6.60
C VAL A 72 3.61 -0.30 -7.04
N GLN A 73 4.55 0.25 -6.27
CA GLN A 73 5.21 1.51 -6.60
C GLN A 73 5.88 1.45 -7.99
N LYS A 74 6.68 0.40 -8.27
CA LYS A 74 7.33 0.20 -9.58
C LYS A 74 6.31 0.13 -10.72
N ARG A 75 5.19 -0.56 -10.52
CA ARG A 75 4.12 -0.62 -11.53
C ARG A 75 3.51 0.76 -11.78
N LEU A 76 3.19 1.51 -10.73
CA LEU A 76 2.61 2.85 -10.85
C LEU A 76 3.54 3.82 -11.60
N LEU A 77 4.86 3.71 -11.42
CA LEU A 77 5.85 4.51 -12.15
C LEU A 77 5.92 4.23 -13.66
N THR A 78 5.28 3.16 -14.15
CA THR A 78 5.19 2.84 -15.59
C THR A 78 3.92 3.40 -16.25
N GLU A 79 3.01 4.00 -15.48
CA GLU A 79 1.73 4.49 -15.99
C GLU A 79 1.84 5.92 -16.54
N LYS A 80 1.51 6.10 -17.82
CA LYS A 80 1.68 7.39 -18.53
C LYS A 80 0.77 8.49 -18.01
N ASP A 81 -0.51 8.18 -17.76
CA ASP A 81 -1.53 9.15 -17.37
C ASP A 81 -2.07 8.80 -15.98
N LEU A 82 -1.14 8.72 -15.02
CA LEU A 82 -1.44 8.35 -13.65
C LEU A 82 -2.11 9.53 -12.92
N THR A 83 -3.33 9.28 -12.45
CA THR A 83 -4.07 10.17 -11.54
C THR A 83 -3.99 9.63 -10.12
N PHE A 84 -4.20 10.48 -9.11
CA PHE A 84 -4.25 10.04 -7.72
C PHE A 84 -5.28 8.92 -7.51
N ARG A 85 -6.49 9.07 -8.06
CA ARG A 85 -7.54 8.04 -8.00
C ARG A 85 -7.09 6.69 -8.58
N LYS A 86 -6.56 6.67 -9.81
CA LYS A 86 -6.04 5.43 -10.44
C LYS A 86 -4.96 4.77 -9.60
N ALA A 87 -4.07 5.56 -8.99
CA ALA A 87 -3.00 5.03 -8.14
C ALA A 87 -3.57 4.36 -6.89
N VAL A 88 -4.54 4.99 -6.23
CA VAL A 88 -5.21 4.45 -5.04
C VAL A 88 -6.01 3.19 -5.38
N ASP A 89 -6.82 3.23 -6.43
CA ASP A 89 -7.64 2.09 -6.85
C ASP A 89 -6.76 0.85 -7.11
N TYR A 90 -5.67 1.01 -7.87
CA TYR A 90 -4.72 -0.06 -8.15
C TYR A 90 -4.06 -0.60 -6.86
N ALA A 91 -3.59 0.28 -5.98
CA ALA A 91 -2.92 -0.12 -4.75
C ALA A 91 -3.86 -0.86 -3.79
N VAL A 92 -5.12 -0.43 -3.68
CA VAL A 92 -6.15 -1.12 -2.89
C VAL A 92 -6.45 -2.50 -3.48
N SER A 93 -6.63 -2.62 -4.79
CA SER A 93 -6.84 -3.92 -5.44
C SER A 93 -5.67 -4.88 -5.19
N ALA A 94 -4.43 -4.38 -5.28
CA ALA A 94 -3.23 -5.17 -5.03
C ALA A 94 -3.11 -5.61 -3.56
N GLU A 95 -3.45 -4.73 -2.60
CA GLU A 95 -3.48 -5.06 -1.17
C GLU A 95 -4.50 -6.17 -0.90
N THR A 96 -5.72 -6.05 -1.43
CA THR A 96 -6.78 -7.06 -1.27
C THR A 96 -6.37 -8.40 -1.87
N ALA A 97 -5.85 -8.42 -3.09
CA ALA A 97 -5.39 -9.65 -3.74
C ALA A 97 -4.28 -10.36 -2.93
N THR A 98 -3.37 -9.57 -2.35
CA THR A 98 -2.31 -10.11 -1.48
C THR A 98 -2.89 -10.77 -0.23
N ARG A 99 -3.87 -10.13 0.43
CA ARG A 99 -4.56 -10.68 1.60
C ARG A 99 -5.32 -11.97 1.26
N GLU A 100 -6.01 -12.01 0.13
CA GLU A 100 -6.76 -13.19 -0.32
C GLU A 100 -5.83 -14.38 -0.60
N VAL A 101 -4.70 -14.16 -1.28
CA VAL A 101 -3.69 -15.19 -1.51
C VAL A 101 -3.10 -15.74 -0.21
N GLN A 102 -2.84 -14.87 0.78
CA GLN A 102 -2.39 -15.29 2.11
C GLN A 102 -3.43 -16.15 2.85
N GLN A 103 -4.72 -15.80 2.74
CA GLN A 103 -5.79 -16.59 3.35
C GLN A 103 -5.94 -17.96 2.66
N LEU A 104 -5.86 -18.01 1.33
CA LEU A 104 -5.97 -19.25 0.57
C LEU A 104 -4.79 -20.18 0.82
N SER A 105 -3.56 -19.65 0.82
CA SER A 105 -2.35 -20.42 1.11
C SER A 105 -2.30 -20.94 2.56
N GLY A 106 -2.83 -20.17 3.53
CA GLY A 106 -2.99 -20.64 4.91
C GLY A 106 -4.02 -21.77 5.07
N SER A 107 -4.98 -21.87 4.15
CA SER A 107 -6.01 -22.93 4.12
C SER A 107 -5.51 -24.22 3.43
N LEU A 108 -4.56 -24.10 2.49
CA LEU A 108 -3.95 -25.23 1.81
C LEU A 108 -2.79 -25.84 2.63
N LYS A 109 -3.12 -26.44 3.78
CA LYS A 109 -2.31 -27.57 4.29
C LYS A 109 -2.58 -28.79 3.41
N VAL A 110 -2.12 -28.75 2.16
CA VAL A 110 -2.09 -29.94 1.31
C VAL A 110 -1.13 -30.92 1.97
N ASN A 111 -1.68 -31.99 2.54
CA ASN A 111 -0.89 -33.15 2.94
C ASN A 111 -0.04 -33.53 1.74
N ALA A 112 1.28 -33.37 1.85
CA ALA A 112 2.21 -33.89 0.88
C ALA A 112 1.93 -35.40 0.79
N VAL A 113 1.23 -35.83 -0.26
CA VAL A 113 1.13 -37.24 -0.59
C VAL A 113 2.55 -37.63 -0.93
N LEU A 114 3.25 -38.25 0.02
CA LEU A 114 4.57 -38.82 -0.19
C LEU A 114 4.43 -39.75 -1.40
N SER A 115 4.86 -39.29 -2.56
CA SER A 115 5.02 -40.11 -3.75
C SER A 115 5.93 -41.25 -3.32
N GLN A 116 5.36 -42.43 -3.11
CA GLN A 116 6.11 -43.63 -2.77
C GLN A 116 7.21 -43.75 -3.82
N ARG A 117 8.46 -43.56 -3.41
CA ARG A 117 9.62 -43.92 -4.22
C ARG A 117 9.49 -45.42 -4.41
N GLY A 118 9.08 -45.83 -5.61
CA GLY A 118 8.78 -47.23 -5.93
C GLY A 118 9.90 -48.14 -5.43
N GLU A 119 9.55 -49.09 -4.56
CA GLU A 119 10.49 -50.11 -4.13
C GLU A 119 10.84 -50.98 -5.34
N LYS A 120 12.13 -51.24 -5.54
CA LYS A 120 12.61 -52.16 -6.59
C LYS A 120 12.06 -53.56 -6.33
N CYS A 121 11.50 -54.20 -7.35
CA CYS A 121 11.03 -55.57 -7.24
C CYS A 121 12.19 -56.49 -6.83
N ARG A 122 12.05 -57.23 -5.72
CA ARG A 122 13.12 -58.10 -5.19
C ARG A 122 13.44 -59.31 -6.07
N ARG A 123 12.59 -59.59 -7.08
CA ARG A 123 12.77 -60.71 -8.02
C ARG A 123 13.54 -60.31 -9.28
N CYS A 124 13.36 -59.10 -9.80
CA CYS A 124 13.96 -58.66 -11.07
C CYS A 124 14.79 -57.38 -10.98
N GLY A 125 14.76 -56.67 -9.84
CA GLY A 125 15.51 -55.43 -9.59
C GLY A 125 15.01 -54.18 -10.33
N LYS A 126 13.97 -54.30 -11.18
CA LYS A 126 13.43 -53.17 -11.95
C LYS A 126 12.35 -52.41 -11.15
N MET A 127 12.18 -51.14 -11.48
CA MET A 127 11.13 -50.29 -10.92
C MET A 127 9.90 -50.30 -11.83
N ASN A 128 8.71 -50.19 -11.25
CA ASN A 128 7.44 -49.92 -11.94
C ASN A 128 7.12 -50.87 -13.12
N HIS A 129 7.13 -52.19 -12.89
CA HIS A 129 6.61 -53.16 -13.85
C HIS A 129 5.41 -53.93 -13.28
N THR A 130 4.49 -54.33 -14.14
CA THR A 130 3.45 -55.33 -13.85
C THR A 130 4.00 -56.72 -14.18
N ASP A 131 3.70 -57.71 -13.31
CA ASP A 131 4.14 -59.12 -13.41
C ASP A 131 3.93 -59.72 -14.81
#